data_AF-A0A7K0SGF3-F1
#
_entry.id   AF-A0A7K0SGF3-F1
#
_cell.length_a   1.000
_cell.length_b   1.000
_cell.length_c   1.000
_cell.angle_alpha   90.00
_cell.angle_beta   90.00
_cell.angle_gamma   90.00
#
_symmetry.space_group_name_H-M   'P 1'
#
loop_
_entity.id
_entity.type
_entity.pdbx_description
1 polymer ?
#
loop_
_entity_poly.entity_id
_entity_poly.type
_entity_poly.pdbx_seq_one_letter_code
_entity_poly.pdbx_strand_id
1 'polypeptide(L)'
;RIFVMPSEDRAAVRAMGTRLIAEYMNVPVYAAFHEWIGRGEAFRDMWDAWKAGDRKKATESIPDEVLDALIVNGSPEECAQHVKKYAANGITTPMPMMLASPEDTMKVLRALAPSA
;
A
#
# COMPACT_ATOMS: atom_id res chain seq x y z
N ARG A 1 -5.25 -7.60 4.13
CA ARG A 1 -5.84 -7.11 2.85
C ARG A 1 -4.70 -6.55 2.02
N ILE A 2 -4.77 -6.64 0.69
CA ILE A 2 -3.76 -6.08 -0.22
C ILE A 2 -4.31 -4.74 -0.70
N PHE A 3 -3.67 -3.62 -0.38
CA PHE A 3 -4.10 -2.33 -0.92
C PHE A 3 -3.66 -2.21 -2.38
N VAL A 4 -4.60 -1.88 -3.25
CA VAL A 4 -4.37 -1.78 -4.70
C VAL A 4 -4.82 -0.41 -5.19
N MET A 5 -3.90 0.35 -5.78
CA MET A 5 -4.13 1.68 -6.34
C MET A 5 -3.68 1.67 -7.80
N PRO A 6 -4.57 1.31 -8.75
CA PRO A 6 -4.26 1.23 -10.17
C PRO A 6 -4.11 2.63 -10.77
N SER A 7 -2.93 3.21 -10.58
CA SER A 7 -2.53 4.49 -11.13
C SER A 7 -1.05 4.50 -11.43
N GLU A 8 -0.71 5.01 -12.61
CA GLU A 8 0.68 5.30 -13.02
C GLU A 8 1.12 6.71 -12.60
N ASP A 9 0.21 7.54 -12.08
CA ASP A 9 0.54 8.85 -11.52
C ASP A 9 1.19 8.68 -10.14
N ARG A 10 2.52 8.66 -10.14
CA ARG A 10 3.33 8.52 -8.91
C ARG A 10 3.06 9.62 -7.89
N ALA A 11 2.73 10.84 -8.30
CA ALA A 11 2.42 11.91 -7.38
C ALA A 11 1.08 11.66 -6.66
N ALA A 12 0.06 11.22 -7.41
CA ALA A 12 -1.22 10.83 -6.84
C ALA A 12 -1.08 9.61 -5.90
N VAL A 13 -0.31 8.59 -6.31
CA VAL A 13 -0.05 7.41 -5.49
C VAL A 13 0.64 7.79 -4.19
N ARG A 14 1.68 8.63 -4.25
CA ARG A 14 2.38 9.09 -3.05
C ARG A 14 1.44 9.91 -2.15
N ALA A 15 0.66 10.83 -2.71
CA ALA A 15 -0.24 11.69 -1.94
C ALA A 15 -1.31 10.90 -1.17
N MET A 16 -1.92 9.88 -1.78
CA MET A 16 -2.95 9.08 -1.14
C MET A 16 -2.37 7.95 -0.29
N GLY A 17 -1.33 7.26 -0.79
CA GLY A 17 -0.74 6.11 -0.15
C GLY A 17 -0.03 6.43 1.16
N THR A 18 0.73 7.54 1.20
CA THR A 18 1.40 7.96 2.45
C THR A 18 0.40 8.33 3.55
N ARG A 19 -0.74 8.94 3.21
CA ARG A 19 -1.82 9.22 4.17
C ARG A 19 -2.40 7.94 4.75
N LEU A 20 -2.72 6.97 3.90
CA LEU A 20 -3.23 5.67 4.33
C LEU A 20 -2.22 4.92 5.22
N ILE A 21 -0.94 4.93 4.83
CA ILE A 21 0.13 4.32 5.61
C ILE A 21 0.23 5.01 6.97
N ALA A 22 0.24 6.35 7.03
CA ALA A 22 0.28 7.08 8.30
C ALA A 22 -0.91 6.74 9.23
N GLU A 23 -2.12 6.59 8.69
CA GLU A 23 -3.30 6.22 9.49
C GLU A 23 -3.16 4.84 10.15
N TYR A 24 -2.62 3.85 9.43
CA TYR A 24 -2.45 2.50 9.95
C TYR A 24 -1.20 2.36 10.82
N MET A 25 -0.06 2.85 10.35
CA MET A 25 1.25 2.58 10.94
C MET A 25 1.48 3.34 12.25
N ASN A 26 0.59 4.27 12.62
CA ASN A 26 0.60 4.91 13.93
C ASN A 26 -0.33 4.22 14.95
N VAL A 27 -1.11 3.21 14.55
CA VAL A 27 -1.88 2.38 15.49
C VAL A 27 -0.92 1.35 16.14
N PRO A 28 -0.94 1.18 17.47
CA PRO A 28 0.10 0.43 18.20
C PRO A 28 0.39 -0.98 17.68
N VAL A 29 -0.65 -1.72 17.29
CA VAL A 29 -0.48 -3.11 16.82
C VAL A 29 0.25 -3.19 15.46
N TYR A 30 -0.02 -2.27 14.54
CA TYR A 30 0.67 -2.26 13.24
C TYR A 30 2.08 -1.71 13.37
N ALA A 31 2.27 -0.68 14.20
CA ALA A 31 3.60 -0.15 14.49
C ALA A 31 4.54 -1.24 15.04
N ALA A 32 4.08 -1.97 16.06
CA ALA A 32 4.83 -3.07 16.66
C ALA A 32 5.11 -4.21 15.67
N PHE A 33 4.14 -4.54 14.81
CA PHE A 33 4.35 -5.55 13.75
C PHE A 33 5.46 -5.11 12.78
N HIS A 34 5.46 -3.85 12.34
CA HIS A 34 6.46 -3.34 11.41
C HIS A 34 7.85 -3.24 12.01
N GLU A 35 7.95 -2.90 13.30
CA GLU A 35 9.20 -2.97 14.04
C GLU A 35 9.72 -4.42 14.12
N TRP A 36 8.85 -5.37 14.47
CA TRP A 36 9.20 -6.79 14.60
C TRP A 36 9.73 -7.41 13.31
N ILE A 37 9.19 -7.05 12.14
CA ILE A 37 9.67 -7.54 10.84
C ILE A 37 10.87 -6.74 10.28
N GLY A 38 11.47 -5.84 11.07
CA GLY A 38 12.69 -5.12 10.70
C GLY A 38 12.48 -3.83 9.91
N ARG A 39 11.27 -3.27 9.86
CA ARG A 39 10.98 -1.98 9.20
C ARG A 39 10.99 -0.78 10.15
N GLY A 40 11.43 -0.95 11.40
CA GLY A 40 11.42 0.11 12.40
C GLY A 40 12.26 1.33 12.02
N GLU A 41 13.40 1.13 11.35
CA GLU A 41 14.24 2.24 10.88
C GLU A 41 13.55 3.08 9.79
N ALA A 42 12.94 2.44 8.80
CA ALA A 42 12.22 3.11 7.72
C ALA A 42 11.01 3.94 8.20
N PHE A 43 10.41 3.59 9.34
CA PHE A 43 9.27 4.32 9.91
C PHE A 43 9.63 5.32 11.01
N ARG A 44 10.90 5.37 11.45
CA ARG A 44 11.31 6.15 12.62
C ARG A 44 10.93 7.62 12.52
N ASP A 45 11.27 8.25 11.40
CA ASP A 45 10.99 9.67 11.16
C ASP A 45 9.48 9.97 11.14
N MET A 46 8.69 9.08 10.54
CA MET A 46 7.23 9.20 10.55
C MET A 46 6.68 9.12 11.98
N TRP A 47 7.11 8.11 12.77
CA TRP A 47 6.63 7.92 14.14
C TRP A 47 7.03 9.07 15.06
N ASP A 48 8.25 9.57 14.94
CA ASP A 48 8.73 10.69 15.76
C ASP A 48 7.99 11.98 15.43
N ALA A 49 7.77 12.28 14.14
CA ALA A 49 6.93 13.40 13.72
C ALA A 49 5.48 13.25 14.20
N TRP A 50 4.92 12.03 14.14
CA TRP A 50 3.57 11.75 14.62
C TRP A 50 3.43 11.94 16.13
N LYS A 51 4.40 11.47 16.94
CA LYS A 51 4.44 11.68 18.40
C LYS A 51 4.55 13.17 18.74
N ALA A 52 5.29 13.93 17.94
CA ALA A 52 5.40 15.39 18.08
C ALA A 52 4.14 16.15 17.61
N GLY A 53 3.15 15.47 17.04
CA GLY A 53 1.91 16.06 16.54
C GLY A 53 2.01 16.65 15.13
N ASP A 54 3.16 16.55 14.46
CA ASP A 54 3.36 17.05 13.11
C ASP A 54 2.89 16.03 12.07
N ARG A 55 1.57 16.05 11.79
CA ARG A 55 0.92 15.12 10.85
C ARG A 55 1.43 15.27 9.41
N LYS A 56 1.77 16.51 9.01
CA LYS A 56 2.28 16.79 7.68
C LYS A 56 3.65 16.15 7.50
N LYS A 57 4.58 16.44 8.41
CA LYS A 57 5.91 15.84 8.40
C LYS A 57 5.85 14.32 8.50
N ALA A 58 4.99 13.77 9.36
CA ALA A 58 4.84 12.32 9.47
C ALA A 58 4.50 11.67 8.11
N THR A 59 3.57 12.25 7.37
CA THR A 59 3.17 11.76 6.05
C THR A 59 4.30 11.93 5.01
N GLU A 60 4.98 13.07 5.02
CA GLU A 60 6.09 13.39 4.09
C GLU A 60 7.33 12.52 4.34
N SER A 61 7.57 12.11 5.59
CA SER A 61 8.69 11.26 6.02
C SER A 61 8.59 9.80 5.58
N ILE A 62 7.47 9.36 5.01
CA ILE A 62 7.32 7.97 4.54
C ILE A 62 8.15 7.76 3.26
N PRO A 63 9.13 6.83 3.27
CA PRO A 63 9.94 6.53 2.09
C PRO A 63 9.13 5.88 0.96
N ASP A 64 9.53 6.10 -0.30
CA ASP A 64 8.90 5.44 -1.46
C ASP A 64 9.02 3.92 -1.40
N GLU A 65 10.11 3.37 -0.87
CA GLU A 65 10.27 1.92 -0.68
C GLU A 65 9.20 1.31 0.23
N VAL A 66 8.74 2.04 1.24
CA VAL A 66 7.67 1.59 2.14
C VAL A 66 6.33 1.66 1.43
N LEU A 67 6.08 2.73 0.67
CA LEU A 67 4.90 2.89 -0.18
C LEU A 67 4.78 1.71 -1.15
N ASP A 68 5.84 1.43 -1.91
CA ASP A 68 5.86 0.37 -2.92
C ASP A 68 5.80 -1.04 -2.30
N ALA A 69 6.30 -1.22 -1.08
CA ALA A 69 6.20 -2.48 -0.35
C ALA A 69 4.81 -2.74 0.28
N LEU A 70 3.98 -1.71 0.46
CA LEU A 70 2.69 -1.82 1.16
C LEU A 70 1.48 -1.60 0.24
N ILE A 71 1.66 -0.93 -0.89
CA ILE A 71 0.59 -0.59 -1.82
C ILE A 71 0.97 -1.05 -3.21
N VAL A 72 0.19 -1.98 -3.74
CA VAL A 72 0.28 -2.38 -5.15
C VAL A 72 -0.21 -1.20 -5.99
N ASN A 73 0.66 -0.66 -6.84
CA ASN A 73 0.36 0.47 -7.73
C ASN A 73 0.96 0.26 -9.11
N GLY A 74 0.59 1.10 -10.08
CA GLY A 74 0.91 0.97 -11.51
C GLY A 74 -0.35 0.82 -12.36
N SER A 75 -0.18 0.38 -13.61
CA SER A 75 -1.30 0.07 -14.51
C SER A 75 -2.23 -1.02 -13.92
N PRO A 76 -3.49 -1.11 -14.37
CA PRO A 76 -4.40 -2.17 -13.93
C PRO A 76 -3.83 -3.59 -14.14
N GLU A 77 -3.11 -3.80 -15.24
CA GLU A 77 -2.46 -5.06 -15.60
C GLU A 77 -1.32 -5.39 -14.64
N GLU A 78 -0.44 -4.44 -14.33
CA GLU A 78 0.64 -4.61 -13.36
C GLU A 78 0.08 -4.90 -11.95
N CYS A 79 -0.98 -4.18 -11.57
CA CYS A 79 -1.68 -4.43 -10.31
C CYS A 79 -2.22 -5.86 -10.23
N ALA A 80 -2.90 -6.33 -11.29
CA ALA A 80 -3.43 -7.68 -11.36
C ALA A 80 -2.30 -8.74 -11.33
N GLN A 81 -1.20 -8.51 -12.06
CA GLN A 81 -0.03 -9.38 -12.03
C GLN A 81 0.60 -9.45 -10.64
N HIS A 82 0.73 -8.32 -9.95
CA HIS A 82 1.26 -8.30 -8.58
C HIS A 82 0.34 -9.08 -7.62
N VAL A 83 -0.98 -8.87 -7.69
CA VAL A 83 -1.93 -9.64 -6.88
C VAL A 83 -1.82 -11.15 -7.16
N LYS A 84 -1.64 -11.56 -8.43
CA LYS A 84 -1.40 -12.97 -8.80
C LYS A 84 -0.10 -13.54 -8.20
N LYS A 85 0.92 -12.71 -7.95
CA LYS A 85 2.15 -13.17 -7.25
C LYS A 85 1.86 -13.68 -5.84
N TYR A 86 0.92 -13.09 -5.11
CA TYR A 86 0.53 -13.62 -3.79
C TYR A 86 -0.04 -15.03 -3.91
N ALA A 87 -0.92 -15.27 -4.90
CA ALA A 87 -1.46 -16.60 -5.15
C ALA A 87 -0.39 -17.61 -5.56
N ALA A 88 0.54 -17.20 -6.43
CA ALA A 88 1.68 -18.03 -6.83
C ALA A 88 2.62 -18.38 -5.65
N ASN A 89 2.60 -17.60 -4.57
CA ASN A 89 3.38 -17.82 -3.35
C ASN A 89 2.54 -18.42 -2.19
N GLY A 90 1.42 -19.09 -2.51
CA GLY A 90 0.67 -19.90 -1.54
C GLY A 90 -0.52 -19.22 -0.87
N ILE A 91 -0.84 -17.96 -1.18
CA ILE A 91 -2.07 -17.31 -0.69
C ILE A 91 -3.27 -17.81 -1.50
N THR A 92 -4.13 -18.62 -0.90
CA THR A 92 -5.29 -19.22 -1.60
C THR A 92 -6.45 -18.26 -1.85
N THR A 93 -6.56 -17.18 -1.06
CA THR A 93 -7.62 -16.18 -1.23
C THR A 93 -7.07 -14.77 -1.07
N PRO A 94 -6.43 -14.21 -2.12
CA PRO A 94 -6.01 -12.81 -2.12
C PRO A 94 -7.23 -11.90 -1.98
N MET A 95 -7.16 -10.95 -1.04
CA MET A 95 -8.25 -10.02 -0.74
C MET A 95 -7.81 -8.58 -1.09
N PRO A 96 -7.87 -8.17 -2.38
CA PRO A 96 -7.52 -6.83 -2.80
C PRO A 96 -8.56 -5.82 -2.31
N MET A 97 -8.09 -4.72 -1.74
CA MET A 97 -8.88 -3.54 -1.42
C MET A 97 -8.53 -2.46 -2.44
N MET A 98 -9.46 -2.19 -3.35
CA MET A 98 -9.27 -1.23 -4.43
C MET A 98 -9.45 0.18 -3.91
N LEU A 99 -8.43 1.01 -4.09
CA LEU A 99 -8.40 2.44 -3.79
C LEU A 99 -8.45 3.20 -5.10
N ALA A 100 -9.57 3.08 -5.80
CA ALA A 100 -9.70 3.51 -7.20
C ALA A 100 -11.14 3.91 -7.54
N SER A 101 -11.29 4.51 -8.72
CA SER A 101 -12.61 4.68 -9.33
C SER A 101 -13.28 3.31 -9.59
N PRO A 102 -14.61 3.26 -9.72
CA PRO A 102 -15.28 2.03 -10.16
C PRO A 102 -14.79 1.53 -11.52
N GLU A 103 -14.44 2.44 -12.44
CA GLU A 103 -13.94 2.09 -13.76
C GLU A 103 -12.59 1.36 -13.67
N ASP A 104 -11.61 1.93 -12.96
CA ASP A 104 -10.28 1.33 -12.85
C ASP A 104 -10.31 0.06 -11.98
N THR A 105 -11.18 0.03 -10.97
CA THR A 105 -11.49 -1.20 -10.23
C THR A 105 -11.91 -2.32 -11.18
N MET A 106 -12.84 -2.04 -12.11
CA MET A 106 -13.29 -3.04 -13.08
C MET A 106 -12.19 -3.47 -14.05
N LYS A 107 -11.26 -2.58 -14.43
CA LYS A 107 -10.09 -2.95 -15.25
C LYS A 107 -9.21 -3.97 -14.51
N VAL A 108 -8.86 -3.71 -13.24
CA VAL A 108 -8.06 -4.66 -12.43
C VAL A 108 -8.80 -5.99 -12.24
N LEU A 109 -10.10 -5.96 -11.93
CA LEU A 109 -10.89 -7.18 -11.72
C LEU A 109 -10.99 -8.03 -12.99
N ARG A 110 -11.12 -7.41 -14.17
CA ARG A 110 -11.07 -8.13 -15.46
C ARG A 110 -9.71 -8.76 -15.70
N ALA A 111 -8.62 -8.05 -15.43
CA ALA A 111 -7.27 -8.60 -15.55
C ALA A 111 -6.98 -9.73 -14.53
N LEU A 112 -7.68 -9.74 -13.39
CA LEU A 112 -7.65 -10.81 -12.38
C LEU A 112 -8.53 -12.02 -12.72
N ALA A 113 -9.51 -11.86 -13.61
CA ALA A 113 -10.42 -12.94 -13.96
C ALA A 113 -9.64 -14.17 -14.49
N PRO A 114 -10.11 -15.39 -14.20
CA PRO A 114 -9.56 -16.59 -14.81
C PRO A 114 -9.60 -16.46 -16.34
N SER A 115 -8.54 -16.92 -17.00
CA SER A 115 -8.58 -17.14 -18.45
C SER A 115 -9.69 -18.15 -18.74
N ALA A 116 -10.62 -17.80 -19.63
CA ALA A 116 -11.61 -18.74 -20.16
C ALA A 116 -10.94 -19.84 -21.01
#